data_AF-A0A957PLB1-F1
#
_entry.id   AF-A0A957PLB1-F1
#
_cell.length_a   1.000
_cell.length_b   1.000
_cell.length_c   1.000
_cell.angle_alpha   90.00
_cell.angle_beta   90.00
_cell.angle_gamma   90.00
#
_symmetry.space_group_name_H-M   'P 1'
#
loop_
_entity.id
_entity.type
_entity.pdbx_description
1 polymer ?
#
loop_
_entity_poly.entity_id
_entity_poly.type
_entity_poly.pdbx_seq_one_letter_code
_entity_poly.pdbx_strand_id
1 'polypeptide(L)' 'VEPFPADEKLWTLPNVILTPHIAVHEAANIDERQFAVFMENARRLDAGESLINVVDKASWY' A
#
# COMPACT_ATOMS: atom_id res chain seq x y z
N VAL A 1 -8.48 -3.62 -9.25
CA VAL A 1 -9.18 -2.32 -9.16
C VAL A 1 -9.94 -2.29 -7.86
N GLU A 2 -9.95 -1.15 -7.18
CA GLU A 2 -10.71 -0.96 -5.95
C GLU A 2 -11.73 0.18 -6.15
N PRO A 3 -13.00 0.00 -5.74
CA PRO A 3 -13.57 -1.20 -5.12
C PRO A 3 -13.58 -2.41 -6.07
N PHE A 4 -13.66 -3.62 -5.51
CA PHE A 4 -13.69 -4.85 -6.32
C PHE A 4 -14.99 -4.90 -7.14
N PRO A 5 -14.96 -5.19 -8.46
CA PRO A 5 -16.15 -5.11 -9.30
C PRO A 5 -17.25 -6.08 -8.86
N ALA A 6 -18.51 -5.65 -8.94
CA ALA A 6 -19.64 -6.39 -8.38
C ALA A 6 -20.03 -7.64 -9.18
N ASP A 7 -19.67 -7.69 -10.47
CA ASP A 7 -19.99 -8.77 -11.41
C ASP A 7 -18.90 -9.87 -11.51
N GLU A 8 -17.88 -9.79 -10.65
CA GLU A 8 -16.75 -10.72 -10.65
C GLU A 8 -17.06 -12.08 -9.98
N LYS A 9 -16.52 -13.16 -10.56
CA LYS A 9 -16.80 -14.54 -10.11
C LYS A 9 -16.28 -14.84 -8.70
N LEU A 10 -15.27 -14.11 -8.22
CA LEU A 10 -14.69 -14.32 -6.89
C LEU A 10 -15.71 -14.14 -5.75
N TRP A 11 -16.78 -13.38 -5.96
CA TRP A 11 -17.85 -13.21 -4.96
C TRP A 11 -18.58 -14.51 -4.61
N THR A 12 -18.67 -15.47 -5.53
CA THR A 12 -19.52 -16.66 -5.36
C THR A 12 -18.73 -17.97 -5.31
N LEU A 13 -17.41 -17.94 -5.39
CA LEU A 13 -16.60 -19.16 -5.35
C LEU A 13 -16.63 -19.80 -3.96
N PRO A 14 -16.96 -21.11 -3.85
CA PRO A 14 -17.21 -21.75 -2.55
C PRO A 14 -15.96 -21.93 -1.67
N ASN A 15 -14.77 -21.79 -2.26
CA ASN A 15 -13.48 -22.01 -1.60
C ASN A 15 -12.66 -20.72 -1.44
N VAL A 16 -13.31 -19.55 -1.53
CA VAL A 16 -12.66 -18.23 -1.45
C VAL A 16 -13.24 -17.45 -0.27
N ILE A 17 -12.35 -16.87 0.54
CA ILE A 17 -12.71 -15.82 1.49
C ILE A 17 -12.17 -14.52 0.94
N LEU A 18 -13.06 -13.61 0.56
CA LEU A 18 -12.70 -12.27 0.12
C LEU A 18 -12.79 -11.31 1.29
N THR A 19 -11.70 -10.60 1.59
CA THR A 19 -11.67 -9.52 2.57
C THR A 19 -11.50 -8.18 1.85
N PRO A 20 -12.11 -7.09 2.35
CA PRO A 20 -11.80 -5.76 1.84
C PRO A 20 -10.31 -5.44 2.02
N HIS A 21 -9.76 -4.58 1.17
CA HIS A 21 -8.36 -4.15 1.22
C HIS A 21 -8.10 -3.17 2.40
N ILE A 22 -8.31 -3.67 3.62
CA ILE A 22 -8.15 -2.92 4.87
C ILE A 22 -7.35 -3.72 5.91
N ALA A 23 -6.64 -4.77 5.48
CA ALA A 23 -5.90 -5.66 6.38
C ALA A 23 -4.91 -4.92 7.30
N VAL A 24 -4.44 -3.75 6.88
CA VAL A 24 -3.46 -2.93 7.60
C VAL A 24 -4.10 -1.70 8.26
N HIS A 25 -5.38 -1.42 8.02
CA HIS A 25 -6.03 -0.16 8.44
C HIS A 25 -5.97 0.08 9.95
N GLU A 26 -6.13 -0.99 10.74
CA GLU A 26 -6.07 -0.92 12.22
C GLU A 26 -4.74 -1.43 12.78
N ALA A 27 -3.71 -1.58 11.94
CA ALA A 27 -2.39 -1.97 12.43
C ALA A 27 -1.83 -0.89 13.36
N ALA A 28 -1.21 -1.32 14.45
CA ALA A 28 -0.65 -0.40 15.44
C ALA A 28 0.33 0.61 14.79
N ASN A 29 0.10 1.89 15.07
CA ASN A 29 0.92 3.02 14.65
C ASN A 29 1.08 3.16 13.12
N ILE A 30 0.13 2.66 12.33
CA ILE A 30 0.24 2.69 10.86
C ILE A 30 0.34 4.12 10.31
N ASP A 31 -0.50 5.03 10.79
CA ASP A 31 -0.54 6.42 10.34
C ASP A 31 0.78 7.13 10.63
N GLU A 32 1.30 6.98 11.85
CA GLU A 32 2.58 7.59 12.27
C GLU A 32 3.74 7.08 11.41
N ARG A 33 3.79 5.77 11.15
CA ARG A 33 4.86 5.15 10.36
C ARG A 33 4.80 5.58 8.89
N GLN A 34 3.61 5.64 8.31
CA GLN A 34 3.41 6.11 6.94
C GLN A 34 3.82 7.57 6.80
N PHE A 35 3.37 8.42 7.74
CA PHE A 35 3.68 9.84 7.72
C PHE A 35 5.17 10.11 7.91
N ALA A 36 5.84 9.35 8.79
CA ALA A 36 7.28 9.46 9.00
C ALA A 36 8.08 9.21 7.71
N VAL A 37 7.75 8.14 6.97
CA VAL A 37 8.41 7.83 5.69
C VAL A 37 8.13 8.92 4.66
N PHE A 38 6.88 9.39 4.57
CA PHE A 38 6.50 10.45 3.64
C PHE A 38 7.26 11.74 3.90
N MET A 39 7.29 12.20 5.16
CA MET A 39 7.95 13.45 5.54
C MET A 39 9.47 13.40 5.34
N GLU A 40 10.11 12.29 5.67
CA GLU A 40 11.55 12.15 5.46
C GLU A 40 11.91 12.13 3.97
N ASN A 41 11.09 11.46 3.14
CA ASN A 41 11.28 11.51 1.69
C ASN A 41 11.01 12.90 1.09
N ALA A 42 10.04 13.65 1.60
CA ALA A 42 9.81 15.03 1.19
C ALA A 42 11.02 15.92 1.49
N ARG A 43 11.60 15.80 2.69
CA ARG A 43 12.83 16.53 3.07
C ARG A 43 14.03 16.14 2.19
N ARG A 44 14.25 14.85 1.98
CA ARG A 44 15.33 14.33 1.12
C ARG A 44 15.20 14.81 -0.31
N LEU A 45 13.98 14.79 -0.85
CA LEU A 45 13.69 15.26 -2.20
C LEU A 45 14.06 16.73 -2.38
N ASP A 46 13.67 17.59 -1.43
CA ASP A 46 14.02 19.02 -1.45
C ASP A 46 15.53 19.24 -1.36
N ALA A 47 16.23 18.44 -0.55
CA ALA A 47 17.68 18.50 -0.40
C ALA A 47 18.48 17.84 -1.55
N GLY A 48 17.80 17.21 -2.53
CA GLY A 48 18.47 16.43 -3.59
C GLY A 48 19.16 15.16 -3.09
N GLU A 49 18.77 14.67 -1.91
CA GLU A 49 19.28 13.44 -1.30
C GLU A 49 18.56 12.20 -1.85
N SER A 50 19.21 11.03 -1.75
CA SER A 50 18.57 9.76 -2.09
C SER A 50 17.40 9.44 -1.15
N LEU A 51 16.24 9.13 -1.73
CA LEU A 51 15.04 8.70 -1.02
C LEU A 51 15.24 7.36 -0.28
N ILE A 52 14.45 7.13 0.77
CA ILE A 52 14.33 5.85 1.45
C ILE A 52 13.19 5.02 0.84
N ASN A 53 13.31 3.70 0.91
CA ASN A 53 12.36 2.74 0.32
C ASN A 53 12.14 2.93 -1.19
N VAL A 54 13.22 3.18 -1.93
CA VAL A 54 13.17 3.28 -3.40
C VAL A 54 12.75 1.93 -3.99
N VAL A 55 11.62 1.95 -4.70
CA VAL A 55 11.11 0.77 -5.40
C VAL A 55 11.77 0.68 -6.77
N ASP A 56 12.42 -0.44 -7.05
CA ASP A 56 12.92 -0.74 -8.38
C ASP A 56 11.76 -1.14 -9.30
N LYS A 57 11.37 -0.21 -10.18
CA LYS A 57 10.30 -0.39 -11.15
C LYS A 57 10.66 -1.31 -12.31
N ALA A 58 11.91 -1.76 -12.44
CA ALA A 58 12.28 -2.78 -13.41
C ALA A 58 12.05 -4.20 -12.85
N SER A 59 12.16 -4.35 -11.53
CA SER A 59 12.14 -5.66 -10.88
C SER A 59 10.76 -6.09 -10.34
N TRP A 60 9.80 -5.17 -10.18
CA TRP A 60 8.35 -5.39 -9.91
C TRP A 60 7.97 -6.47 -8.87
N TYR A 61 8.88 -6.85 -7.97
CA TYR A 61 8.55 -7.62 -6.76
C TYR A 61 8.33 -6.69 -5.57
#